data_AF-A0A5C7URW0-F1
#
_entry.id   AF-A0A5C7URW0-F1
#
_cell.length_a   1.000
_cell.length_b   1.000
_cell.length_c   1.000
_cell.angle_alpha   90.00
_cell.angle_beta   90.00
_cell.angle_gamma   90.00
#
_symmetry.space_group_name_H-M   'P 1'
#
loop_
_entity.id
_entity.type
_entity.pdbx_description
1 polymer ?
#
loop_
_entity_poly.entity_id
_entity_poly.type
_entity_poly.pdbx_seq_one_letter_code
_entity_poly.pdbx_strand_id
1 'polypeptide(L)'
;MWLAGTGGTPDHNPKAFFETALTQGYRIISLSYITEPAVAQICTVGPILRNNPDCANLFRKKRTYGDPNIWLLPDQPQDAIVYRLKMLLQDLAHMDLDGHWEQYLKDDQINWEKIAVSGQSQGGGMAEYLVKYENLARVISFSGRSDYSSPREIAKWYFISQRTPV
;
A
#
# COMPACT_ATOMS: atom_id res chain seq x y z
N MET A 1 -8.85 3.89 -1.76
CA MET A 1 -7.74 4.27 -0.86
C MET A 1 -6.60 4.90 -1.65
N TRP A 2 -6.03 6.00 -1.16
CA TRP A 2 -4.83 6.64 -1.68
C TRP A 2 -3.64 6.40 -0.74
N LEU A 3 -2.49 6.04 -1.34
CA LEU A 3 -1.21 5.85 -0.66
C LEU A 3 -0.20 6.88 -1.18
N ALA A 4 0.22 7.79 -0.31
CA ALA A 4 1.21 8.81 -0.66
C ALA A 4 2.62 8.22 -0.85
N GLY A 5 3.47 8.92 -1.59
CA GLY A 5 4.89 8.59 -1.73
C GLY A 5 5.72 8.94 -0.50
N THR A 6 7.04 8.80 -0.62
CA THR A 6 7.99 9.12 0.45
C THR A 6 7.85 10.57 0.93
N GLY A 7 7.79 10.76 2.25
CA GLY A 7 7.56 12.06 2.90
C GLY A 7 6.13 12.60 2.74
N GLY A 8 5.24 11.86 2.06
CA GLY A 8 3.86 12.28 1.85
C GLY A 8 3.01 12.15 3.11
N THR A 9 2.03 13.03 3.24
CA THR A 9 1.02 13.03 4.32
C THR A 9 -0.38 13.18 3.73
N PRO A 10 -1.44 12.80 4.48
CA PRO A 10 -2.81 13.06 4.06
C PRO A 10 -3.18 14.55 3.92
N ASP A 11 -2.35 15.49 4.37
CA ASP A 11 -2.61 16.93 4.23
C ASP A 11 -2.28 17.44 2.81
N HIS A 12 -1.42 16.71 2.08
CA HIS A 12 -0.94 17.09 0.75
C HIS A 12 -1.34 16.04 -0.28
N ASN A 13 -2.60 16.12 -0.74
CA ASN A 13 -3.17 15.18 -1.69
C ASN A 13 -3.21 15.73 -3.13
N PRO A 14 -3.19 14.86 -4.15
CA PRO A 14 -3.39 15.26 -5.54
C PRO A 14 -4.86 15.67 -5.78
N LYS A 15 -5.19 16.94 -5.54
CA LYS A 15 -6.57 17.48 -5.58
C LYS A 15 -7.35 17.07 -6.83
N ALA A 16 -6.79 17.28 -8.02
CA ALA A 16 -7.45 16.95 -9.29
C ALA A 16 -7.77 15.45 -9.43
N PHE A 17 -6.91 14.57 -8.92
CA PHE A 17 -7.18 13.13 -8.91
C PHE A 17 -8.31 12.80 -7.93
N PHE A 18 -8.34 13.45 -6.77
CA PHE A 18 -9.40 13.24 -5.77
C PHE A 18 -10.75 13.74 -6.28
N GLU A 19 -10.80 14.93 -6.88
CA GLU A 19 -12.00 15.47 -7.53
C GLU A 19 -12.52 14.51 -8.60
N THR A 20 -11.63 13.99 -9.46
CA THR A 20 -11.99 13.00 -10.48
C THR A 20 -12.61 11.74 -9.86
N ALA A 21 -12.02 11.20 -8.80
CA ALA A 21 -12.54 10.02 -8.12
C ALA A 21 -13.90 10.30 -7.46
N LEU A 22 -14.07 11.46 -6.81
CA LEU A 22 -15.35 11.87 -6.23
C LEU A 22 -16.44 12.02 -7.30
N THR A 23 -16.15 12.64 -8.45
CA THR A 23 -17.08 12.76 -9.57
C THR A 23 -17.49 11.39 -10.14
N GLN A 24 -16.62 10.39 -10.05
CA GLN A 24 -16.93 9.01 -10.42
C GLN A 24 -17.69 8.23 -9.34
N GLY A 25 -18.05 8.86 -8.23
CA GLY A 25 -18.81 8.24 -7.14
C GLY A 25 -17.97 7.47 -6.13
N TYR A 26 -16.64 7.62 -6.14
CA TYR A 26 -15.79 7.02 -5.12
C TYR A 26 -15.85 7.81 -3.81
N ARG A 27 -15.74 7.08 -2.70
CA ARG A 27 -15.29 7.62 -1.41
C ARG A 27 -13.77 7.54 -1.34
N ILE A 28 -13.14 8.51 -0.70
CA ILE A 28 -11.67 8.59 -0.63
C ILE A 28 -11.21 8.52 0.83
N ILE A 29 -10.34 7.55 1.08
CA ILE A 29 -9.46 7.51 2.25
C ILE A 29 -8.05 7.81 1.75
N SER A 30 -7.46 8.93 2.19
CA SER A 30 -6.02 9.17 2.10
C SER A 30 -5.37 8.64 3.38
N LEU A 31 -4.76 7.45 3.29
CA LEU A 31 -4.33 6.73 4.49
C LEU A 31 -2.99 7.28 4.99
N SER A 32 -2.94 7.69 6.26
CA SER A 32 -1.68 7.98 6.94
C SER A 32 -0.95 6.68 7.25
N TYR A 33 0.26 6.52 6.73
CA TYR A 33 1.14 5.39 7.03
C TYR A 33 2.60 5.87 7.07
N ILE A 34 3.51 5.03 7.54
CA ILE A 34 4.93 5.37 7.53
C ILE A 34 5.39 5.50 6.07
N THR A 35 5.84 6.69 5.64
CA THR A 35 6.32 6.98 4.28
C THR A 35 7.84 7.17 4.18
N GLU A 36 8.55 7.16 5.30
CA GLU A 36 10.02 7.13 5.34
C GLU A 36 10.57 5.95 6.15
N PRO A 37 11.76 5.40 5.84
CA PRO A 37 12.52 5.65 4.61
C PRO A 37 11.80 5.08 3.36
N ALA A 38 12.24 5.52 2.18
CA ALA A 38 11.86 4.93 0.89
C ALA A 38 12.45 3.53 0.73
N VAL A 39 11.78 2.65 -0.04
CA VAL A 39 12.39 1.38 -0.47
C VAL A 39 13.70 1.62 -1.22
N ALA A 40 13.77 2.72 -1.98
CA ALA A 40 14.95 3.12 -2.72
C ALA A 40 16.08 3.70 -1.87
N GLN A 41 15.88 3.92 -0.57
CA GLN A 41 16.95 4.26 0.36
C GLN A 41 17.53 3.01 1.04
N ILE A 42 16.82 1.89 1.01
CA ILE A 42 17.17 0.66 1.74
C ILE A 42 17.56 -0.48 0.80
N CYS A 43 16.86 -0.65 -0.32
CA CYS A 43 16.85 -1.87 -1.14
C CYS A 43 17.23 -1.67 -2.62
N THR A 44 17.93 -0.61 -3.00
CA THR A 44 18.27 -0.32 -4.42
C THR A 44 19.74 -0.49 -4.74
N VAL A 45 20.65 -0.23 -3.81
CA VAL A 45 22.10 -0.31 -4.06
C VAL A 45 22.86 -0.68 -2.79
N GLY A 46 24.05 -1.28 -2.96
CA GLY A 46 24.98 -1.52 -1.86
C GLY A 46 24.91 -2.91 -1.21
N PRO A 47 25.51 -3.07 -0.01
CA PRO A 47 25.64 -4.38 0.65
C PRO A 47 24.31 -5.04 0.98
N ILE A 48 23.29 -4.25 1.32
CA ILE A 48 21.96 -4.75 1.69
C ILE A 48 21.35 -5.54 0.53
N LEU A 49 21.25 -4.93 -0.65
CA LEU A 49 20.69 -5.62 -1.82
C LEU A 49 21.56 -6.83 -2.25
N ARG A 50 22.89 -6.70 -2.19
CA ARG A 50 23.79 -7.82 -2.55
C ARG A 50 23.64 -9.03 -1.64
N ASN A 51 23.44 -8.81 -0.33
CA ASN A 51 23.30 -9.88 0.65
C ASN A 51 21.84 -10.34 0.80
N ASN A 52 20.88 -9.54 0.33
CA ASN A 52 19.46 -9.82 0.41
C ASN A 52 18.75 -9.44 -0.90
N PRO A 53 18.77 -10.33 -1.92
CA PRO A 53 18.07 -10.11 -3.19
C PRO A 53 16.55 -9.90 -3.05
N ASP A 54 15.97 -10.33 -1.93
CA ASP A 54 14.54 -10.17 -1.60
C ASP A 54 14.25 -8.93 -0.74
N CYS A 55 15.23 -8.04 -0.53
CA CYS A 55 15.09 -6.85 0.32
C CYS A 55 13.82 -6.06 0.01
N ALA A 56 13.56 -5.79 -1.28
CA ALA A 56 12.41 -5.00 -1.68
C ALA A 56 11.07 -5.71 -1.38
N ASN A 57 11.01 -7.04 -1.55
CA ASN A 57 9.85 -7.83 -1.18
C ASN A 57 9.60 -7.79 0.34
N LEU A 58 10.66 -7.97 1.14
CA LEU A 58 10.59 -7.93 2.59
C LEU A 58 10.21 -6.53 3.11
N PHE A 59 10.79 -5.48 2.53
CA PHE A 59 10.43 -4.09 2.82
C PHE A 59 8.94 -3.85 2.61
N ARG A 60 8.42 -4.23 1.43
CA ARG A 60 7.00 -4.04 1.10
C ARG A 60 6.11 -4.88 1.97
N LYS A 61 6.45 -6.15 2.21
CA LYS A 61 5.71 -7.04 3.12
C LYS A 61 5.61 -6.44 4.52
N LYS A 62 6.71 -5.93 5.06
CA LYS A 62 6.74 -5.29 6.39
C LYS A 62 5.82 -4.07 6.44
N ARG A 63 5.89 -3.19 5.45
CA ARG A 63 5.10 -1.95 5.42
C ARG A 63 3.61 -2.17 5.13
N THR A 64 3.31 -3.20 4.33
CA THR A 64 1.94 -3.54 3.96
C THR A 64 1.25 -4.33 5.07
N TYR A 65 1.89 -5.37 5.61
CA TYR A 65 1.28 -6.37 6.50
C TYR A 65 1.84 -6.40 7.92
N GLY A 66 2.93 -5.70 8.21
CA GLY A 66 3.45 -5.59 9.58
C GLY A 66 4.15 -6.84 10.11
N ASP A 67 4.70 -7.69 9.23
CA ASP A 67 5.36 -8.95 9.64
C ASP A 67 6.44 -8.69 10.71
N PRO A 68 6.29 -9.21 11.95
CA PRO A 68 7.21 -8.92 13.04
C PRO A 68 8.60 -9.52 12.83
N ASN A 69 8.74 -10.52 11.95
CA ASN A 69 10.01 -11.21 11.72
C ASN A 69 10.93 -10.48 10.75
N ILE A 70 10.48 -9.38 10.14
CA ILE A 70 11.27 -8.58 9.21
C ILE A 70 11.91 -7.42 9.98
N TRP A 71 13.20 -7.57 10.26
CA TRP A 71 14.03 -6.61 11.00
C TRP A 71 14.61 -5.48 10.15
N LEU A 72 14.20 -5.37 8.89
CA LEU A 72 14.71 -4.37 7.95
C LEU A 72 14.28 -2.94 8.32
N LEU A 73 13.14 -2.81 9.00
CA LEU A 73 12.52 -1.54 9.38
C LEU A 73 12.07 -1.61 10.85
N PRO A 74 12.13 -0.48 11.60
CA PRO A 74 11.65 -0.42 12.98
C PRO A 74 10.11 -0.43 13.09
N ASP A 75 9.40 -0.36 11.97
CA ASP A 75 7.94 -0.39 11.86
C ASP A 75 7.33 -1.51 12.74
N GLN A 76 6.31 -1.19 13.51
CA GLN A 76 5.58 -2.17 14.32
C GLN A 76 4.40 -2.75 13.54
N PRO A 77 3.83 -3.91 13.93
CA PRO A 77 2.70 -4.50 13.22
C PRO A 77 1.51 -3.54 13.04
N GLN A 78 1.21 -2.71 14.05
CA GLN A 78 0.15 -1.71 13.99
C GLN A 78 0.44 -0.53 13.04
N ASP A 79 1.69 -0.36 12.62
CA ASP A 79 2.05 0.70 11.67
C ASP A 79 1.75 0.34 10.22
N ALA A 80 1.47 -0.93 9.95
CA ALA A 80 1.26 -1.44 8.61
C ALA A 80 0.00 -0.89 7.94
N ILE A 81 0.06 -0.73 6.62
CA ILE A 81 -1.05 -0.21 5.79
C ILE A 81 -2.34 -0.99 6.03
N VAL A 82 -2.28 -2.33 6.02
CA VAL A 82 -3.45 -3.19 6.16
C VAL A 82 -4.07 -3.05 7.55
N TYR A 83 -3.24 -3.01 8.60
CA TYR A 83 -3.73 -2.82 9.96
C TYR A 83 -4.41 -1.46 10.12
N ARG A 84 -3.76 -0.38 9.68
CA ARG A 84 -4.28 0.99 9.77
C ARG A 84 -5.59 1.16 8.99
N LEU A 85 -5.67 0.61 7.78
CA LEU A 85 -6.92 0.64 7.00
C LEU A 85 -8.04 -0.13 7.70
N LYS A 86 -7.75 -1.32 8.24
CA LYS A 86 -8.73 -2.13 8.96
C LYS A 86 -9.30 -1.37 10.15
N MET A 87 -8.44 -0.84 11.02
CA MET A 87 -8.87 -0.10 12.20
C MET A 87 -9.69 1.14 11.81
N LEU A 88 -9.23 1.90 10.80
CA LEU A 88 -9.97 3.06 10.31
C LEU A 88 -11.37 2.68 9.79
N LEU A 89 -11.51 1.60 9.02
CA LEU A 89 -12.80 1.16 8.51
C LEU A 89 -13.74 0.69 9.63
N GLN A 90 -13.21 -0.01 10.64
CA GLN A 90 -13.98 -0.42 11.81
C GLN A 90 -14.46 0.80 12.63
N ASP A 91 -13.57 1.77 12.84
CA ASP A 91 -13.90 3.01 13.54
C ASP A 91 -14.95 3.83 12.76
N LEU A 92 -14.79 3.97 11.44
CA LEU A 92 -15.75 4.67 10.58
C LEU A 92 -17.11 3.97 10.54
N ALA A 93 -17.15 2.63 10.55
CA ALA A 93 -18.41 1.88 10.60
C ALA A 93 -19.18 2.12 11.92
N HIS A 94 -18.48 2.46 13.01
CA HIS A 94 -19.13 2.78 14.28
C HIS A 94 -19.46 4.27 14.44
N MET A 95 -18.62 5.16 13.91
CA MET A 95 -18.73 6.60 14.17
C MET A 95 -19.45 7.39 13.06
N ASP A 96 -19.48 6.87 11.83
CA ASP A 96 -20.11 7.51 10.66
C ASP A 96 -21.11 6.56 10.00
N LEU A 97 -22.27 6.40 10.66
CA LEU A 97 -23.33 5.47 10.25
C LEU A 97 -23.92 5.84 8.87
N ASP A 98 -24.07 7.13 8.58
CA ASP A 98 -24.53 7.63 7.27
C ASP A 98 -23.46 7.40 6.18
N GLY A 99 -22.22 7.21 6.60
CA GLY A 99 -21.10 6.83 5.77
C GLY A 99 -21.18 5.41 5.20
N HIS A 100 -22.00 4.53 5.77
CA HIS A 100 -22.13 3.14 5.32
C HIS A 100 -20.77 2.42 5.14
N TRP A 101 -19.79 2.70 6.00
CA TRP A 101 -18.42 2.18 5.85
C TRP A 101 -18.31 0.68 6.13
N GLU A 102 -19.27 0.11 6.85
CA GLU A 102 -19.40 -1.33 7.09
C GLU A 102 -19.44 -2.13 5.79
N GLN A 103 -19.87 -1.52 4.68
CA GLN A 103 -19.90 -2.20 3.38
C GLN A 103 -18.51 -2.62 2.89
N TYR A 104 -17.44 -1.97 3.37
CA TYR A 104 -16.04 -2.27 3.05
C TYR A 104 -15.42 -3.30 4.01
N LEU A 105 -16.23 -3.88 4.90
CA LEU A 105 -15.86 -4.98 5.79
C LEU A 105 -16.61 -6.25 5.41
N LYS A 106 -16.01 -7.40 5.68
CA LYS A 106 -16.61 -8.73 5.62
C LYS A 106 -16.05 -9.53 6.79
N ASP A 107 -16.92 -9.92 7.73
CA ASP A 107 -16.54 -10.64 8.96
C ASP A 107 -15.40 -9.94 9.72
N ASP A 108 -15.52 -8.62 9.93
CA ASP A 108 -14.51 -7.75 10.55
C ASP A 108 -13.14 -7.72 9.84
N GLN A 109 -13.06 -8.16 8.59
CA GLN A 109 -11.89 -8.01 7.73
C GLN A 109 -12.17 -7.08 6.57
N ILE A 110 -11.11 -6.52 5.96
CA ILE A 110 -11.23 -5.64 4.81
C ILE A 110 -11.84 -6.41 3.63
N ASN A 111 -12.92 -5.89 3.07
CA ASN A 111 -13.51 -6.40 1.83
C ASN A 111 -12.82 -5.76 0.62
N TRP A 112 -11.66 -6.31 0.24
CA TRP A 112 -10.83 -5.80 -0.85
C TRP A 112 -11.54 -5.71 -2.20
N GLU A 113 -12.54 -6.56 -2.45
CA GLU A 113 -13.31 -6.60 -3.70
C GLU A 113 -14.11 -5.31 -3.96
N LYS A 114 -14.27 -4.49 -2.93
CA LYS A 114 -14.94 -3.17 -3.01
C LYS A 114 -13.97 -1.99 -2.95
N ILE A 115 -12.67 -2.24 -2.86
CA ILE A 115 -11.67 -1.19 -2.66
C ILE A 115 -10.78 -1.06 -3.89
N ALA A 116 -10.79 0.13 -4.47
CA ALA A 116 -9.76 0.56 -5.42
C ALA A 116 -8.58 1.16 -4.64
N VAL A 117 -7.36 0.77 -4.98
CA VAL A 117 -6.13 1.30 -4.38
C VAL A 117 -5.36 2.11 -5.40
N SER A 118 -4.97 3.33 -5.04
CA SER A 118 -4.14 4.20 -5.85
C SER A 118 -2.97 4.74 -5.04
N GLY A 119 -1.87 5.07 -5.69
CA GLY A 119 -0.76 5.73 -5.00
C GLY A 119 0.33 6.24 -5.93
N GLN A 120 1.24 7.02 -5.36
CA GLN A 120 2.35 7.64 -6.08
C GLN A 120 3.70 7.23 -5.50
N SER A 121 4.71 7.04 -6.36
CA SER A 121 6.08 6.69 -5.99
C SER A 121 6.09 5.47 -5.05
N GLN A 122 6.60 5.58 -3.82
CA GLN A 122 6.52 4.49 -2.84
C GLN A 122 5.10 3.96 -2.65
N GLY A 123 4.10 4.85 -2.53
CA GLY A 123 2.70 4.45 -2.36
C GLY A 123 2.11 3.78 -3.59
N GLY A 124 2.55 4.17 -4.80
CA GLY A 124 2.20 3.48 -6.05
C GLY A 124 2.76 2.07 -6.07
N GLY A 125 3.99 1.93 -5.60
CA GLY A 125 4.59 0.63 -5.35
C GLY A 125 3.79 -0.20 -4.34
N MET A 126 3.41 0.36 -3.21
CA MET A 126 2.60 -0.36 -2.21
C MET A 126 1.26 -0.82 -2.78
N ALA A 127 0.64 -0.02 -3.66
CA ALA A 127 -0.57 -0.41 -4.38
C ALA A 127 -0.32 -1.60 -5.33
N GLU A 128 0.79 -1.58 -6.10
CA GLU A 128 1.24 -2.72 -6.92
C GLU A 128 1.60 -3.96 -6.09
N TYR A 129 2.00 -3.80 -4.84
CA TYR A 129 2.30 -4.93 -3.97
C TYR A 129 1.00 -5.56 -3.44
N LEU A 130 0.03 -4.75 -3.01
CA LEU A 130 -1.27 -5.22 -2.53
C LEU A 130 -1.99 -6.09 -3.56
N VAL A 131 -2.01 -5.70 -4.84
CA VAL A 131 -2.71 -6.46 -5.91
C VAL A 131 -2.15 -7.88 -6.11
N LYS A 132 -0.91 -8.16 -5.64
CA LYS A 132 -0.30 -9.50 -5.66
C LYS A 132 -0.90 -10.45 -4.64
N TYR A 133 -1.50 -9.92 -3.57
CA TYR A 133 -1.90 -10.70 -2.39
C TYR A 133 -3.37 -10.50 -2.01
N GLU A 134 -4.00 -9.43 -2.50
CA GLU A 134 -5.38 -9.08 -2.20
C GLU A 134 -6.23 -9.00 -3.47
N ASN A 135 -7.51 -9.37 -3.34
CA ASN A 135 -8.48 -9.28 -4.43
C ASN A 135 -9.09 -7.88 -4.51
N LEU A 136 -8.28 -6.88 -4.89
CA LEU A 136 -8.71 -5.48 -5.02
C LEU A 136 -9.74 -5.31 -6.15
N ALA A 137 -10.62 -4.32 -6.02
CA ALA A 137 -11.53 -3.92 -7.10
C ALA A 137 -10.77 -3.36 -8.31
N ARG A 138 -9.79 -2.49 -8.06
CA ARG A 138 -8.94 -1.80 -9.06
C ARG A 138 -7.61 -1.37 -8.44
N VAL A 139 -6.59 -1.21 -9.28
CA VAL A 139 -5.30 -0.60 -8.87
C VAL A 139 -4.89 0.49 -9.86
N ILE A 140 -4.40 1.63 -9.35
CA ILE A 140 -3.80 2.70 -10.15
C ILE A 140 -2.43 3.04 -9.55
N SER A 141 -1.35 2.84 -10.30
CA SER A 141 0.01 3.15 -9.83
C SER A 141 0.59 4.33 -10.59
N PHE A 142 0.95 5.39 -9.87
CA PHE A 142 1.69 6.52 -10.41
C PHE A 142 3.17 6.38 -10.05
N SER A 143 3.99 5.96 -11.02
CA SER A 143 5.45 5.82 -10.84
C SER A 143 5.87 4.88 -9.70
N GLY A 144 5.15 3.77 -9.50
CA GLY A 144 5.40 2.81 -8.39
C GLY A 144 6.59 1.86 -8.54
N ARG A 145 7.13 1.79 -9.76
CA ARG A 145 8.08 0.75 -10.17
C ARG A 145 9.53 1.22 -10.10
N SER A 146 10.30 0.69 -9.15
CA SER A 146 11.73 0.99 -8.99
C SER A 146 12.55 -0.11 -8.28
N ASP A 147 12.01 -1.32 -8.11
CA ASP A 147 12.66 -2.35 -7.30
C ASP A 147 13.51 -3.33 -8.11
N TYR A 148 14.64 -3.72 -7.52
CA TYR A 148 15.62 -4.62 -8.10
C TYR A 148 15.97 -5.73 -7.10
N SER A 149 16.35 -6.91 -7.60
CA SER A 149 17.02 -7.97 -6.83
C SER A 149 18.54 -7.92 -7.00
N SER A 150 19.02 -7.27 -8.06
CA SER A 150 20.42 -6.95 -8.32
C SER A 150 20.52 -5.78 -9.32
N PRO A 151 21.69 -5.15 -9.56
CA PRO A 151 21.80 -3.96 -10.41
C PRO A 151 21.24 -4.08 -11.85
N ARG A 152 21.00 -5.30 -12.35
CA ARG A 152 20.44 -5.55 -13.69
C ARG A 152 19.23 -6.50 -13.68
N GLU A 153 18.67 -6.78 -12.51
CA GLU A 153 17.56 -7.73 -12.36
C GLU A 153 16.45 -7.06 -11.56
N ILE A 154 15.25 -6.99 -12.16
CA ILE A 154 14.07 -6.46 -11.49
C ILE A 154 13.63 -7.41 -10.38
N ALA A 155 13.08 -6.85 -9.30
CA ALA A 155 12.73 -7.65 -8.12
C ALA A 155 11.70 -8.76 -8.46
N LYS A 156 11.94 -9.96 -7.92
CA LYS A 156 11.16 -11.17 -8.24
C LYS A 156 9.68 -11.06 -7.89
N TRP A 157 9.33 -10.25 -6.89
CA TRP A 157 7.95 -10.08 -6.46
C TRP A 157 7.03 -9.53 -7.56
N TYR A 158 7.56 -8.79 -8.55
CA TYR A 158 6.77 -8.31 -9.69
C TYR A 158 6.12 -9.44 -10.48
N PHE A 159 6.74 -10.64 -10.47
CA PHE A 159 6.29 -11.81 -11.22
C PHE A 159 5.33 -12.71 -10.44
N ILE A 160 5.02 -12.37 -9.18
CA ILE A 160 3.95 -13.05 -8.45
C ILE A 160 2.64 -12.83 -9.21
N SER A 161 1.87 -13.89 -9.41
CA SER A 161 0.54 -13.80 -10.02
C SER A 161 -0.35 -12.88 -9.19
N GLN A 162 -1.00 -11.92 -9.84
CA GLN A 162 -1.94 -11.04 -9.15
C GLN A 162 -3.20 -11.81 -8.75
N ARG A 163 -3.81 -11.42 -7.62
CA ARG A 163 -5.09 -11.99 -7.18
C ARG A 163 -6.28 -11.22 -7.74
N THR A 164 -6.12 -9.92 -7.98
CA THR A 164 -7.13 -9.10 -8.65
C THR A 164 -7.33 -9.54 -10.10
N PRO A 165 -8.58 -9.83 -10.53
CA PRO A 165 -8.92 -10.10 -11.91
C PRO A 165 -8.49 -8.97 -12.87
N VAL A 166 -8.15 -9.35 -14.10
CA VAL A 166 -7.83 -8.43 -15.20
C VAL A 166 -9.10 -8.12 -15.99
#